data_AF-A0AAU4Z0X5-F1
#
_entry.id   AF-A0AAU4Z0X5-F1
#
_cell.length_a   1.000
_cell.length_b   1.000
_cell.length_c   1.000
_cell.angle_alpha   90.00
_cell.angle_beta   90.00
_cell.angle_gamma   90.00
#
_symmetry.space_group_name_H-M   'P 1'
#
loop_
_entity.id
_entity.type
_entity.pdbx_description
1 polymer ?
#
loop_
_entity_poly.entity_id
_entity_poly.type
_entity_poly.pdbx_seq_one_letter_code
_entity_poly.pdbx_strand_id
1 'polypeptide(L)'
;MRGQAEVRRELFSGLEEAVAAGNTEQVRQLLVRTNATASHDRTDAENAIAAEASEHLAVFARQGQAAAAARLAEREGIEASRAARRAQTLPARLEKGGIGPNCGCGSWS
;
A
#
# COMPACT_ATOMS: atom_id res chain seq x y z
N MET A 1 26.35 0.60 -35.49
CA MET A 1 25.82 -0.20 -34.35
C MET A 1 26.61 0.22 -33.12
N ARG A 2 25.95 0.65 -32.03
CA ARG A 2 26.67 0.83 -30.75
C ARG A 2 27.11 -0.54 -30.24
N GLY A 3 28.27 -0.60 -29.60
CA GLY A 3 28.79 -1.84 -29.03
C GLY A 3 27.97 -2.27 -27.81
N GLN A 4 27.86 -3.58 -27.54
CA GLN A 4 27.17 -4.09 -26.34
C GLN A 4 27.73 -3.48 -25.04
N ALA A 5 29.04 -3.26 -24.96
CA ALA A 5 29.69 -2.68 -23.79
C ALA A 5 29.23 -1.24 -23.51
N GLU A 6 28.93 -0.47 -24.56
CA GLU A 6 28.46 0.91 -24.43
C GLU A 6 27.01 0.93 -23.92
N VAL A 7 26.14 0.10 -24.50
CA VAL A 7 24.75 -0.06 -24.04
C VAL A 7 24.70 -0.52 -22.58
N ARG A 8 25.58 -1.45 -22.19
CA ARG A 8 25.69 -1.92 -20.82
C ARG A 8 26.09 -0.79 -19.87
N ARG A 9 27.09 0.00 -20.23
CA ARG A 9 27.52 1.16 -19.43
C ARG A 9 26.41 2.19 -19.28
N GLU A 10 25.67 2.49 -20.34
CA GLU A 10 24.51 3.39 -20.29
C GLU A 10 23.41 2.87 -19.35
N LEU A 11 23.14 1.56 -19.37
CA LEU A 11 22.13 0.96 -18.48
C LEU A 11 22.50 1.08 -17.01
N PHE A 12 23.76 0.82 -16.65
CA PHE A 12 24.20 0.93 -15.25
C PHE A 12 24.31 2.38 -14.79
N SER A 13 24.82 3.30 -15.63
CA SER A 13 24.83 4.73 -15.33
C SER A 13 23.41 5.26 -15.10
N GLY A 14 22.47 4.91 -15.98
CA GLY A 14 21.07 5.31 -15.83
C GLY A 14 20.42 4.71 -14.58
N LEU A 15 20.82 3.50 -14.18
CA LEU A 15 20.30 2.85 -12.98
C LEU A 15 20.79 3.56 -11.70
N GLU A 16 22.08 3.92 -11.63
CA GLU A 16 22.62 4.75 -10.54
C GLU A 16 21.91 6.11 -10.46
N GLU A 17 21.75 6.81 -11.59
CA GLU A 17 21.06 8.10 -11.64
C GLU A 17 19.60 8.00 -11.17
N ALA A 18 18.88 6.94 -11.59
CA ALA A 18 17.50 6.72 -11.19
C ALA A 18 17.37 6.42 -9.69
N VAL A 19 18.32 5.66 -9.11
CA VAL A 19 18.39 5.41 -7.67
C VAL A 19 18.68 6.70 -6.91
N ALA A 20 19.67 7.48 -7.35
CA ALA A 20 20.03 8.76 -6.74
C ALA A 20 18.88 9.78 -6.81
N ALA A 21 18.11 9.79 -7.90
CA ALA A 21 16.92 10.62 -8.06
C ALA A 21 15.68 10.09 -7.31
N GLY A 22 15.74 8.87 -6.74
CA GLY A 22 14.61 8.21 -6.10
C GLY A 22 13.46 7.88 -7.05
N ASN A 23 13.70 7.79 -8.36
CA ASN A 23 12.67 7.53 -9.35
C ASN A 23 12.38 6.03 -9.46
N THR A 24 11.55 5.52 -8.54
CA THR A 24 11.25 4.09 -8.38
C THR A 24 10.76 3.41 -9.67
N GLU A 25 9.98 4.10 -10.51
CA GLU A 25 9.50 3.54 -11.78
C GLU A 25 10.65 3.35 -12.78
N GLN A 26 11.51 4.35 -12.90
CA GLN A 26 12.68 4.27 -13.77
C GLN A 26 13.69 3.23 -13.26
N VAL A 27 13.90 3.15 -11.95
CA VAL A 27 14.71 2.09 -11.32
C VAL A 27 14.18 0.71 -11.70
N ARG A 28 12.87 0.47 -11.60
CA ARG A 28 12.25 -0.81 -11.98
C ARG A 28 12.48 -1.14 -13.45
N GLN A 29 12.19 -0.20 -14.35
CA GLN A 29 12.32 -0.43 -15.80
C GLN A 29 13.76 -0.73 -16.19
N LEU A 30 14.71 0.05 -15.67
CA LEU A 30 16.13 -0.14 -15.94
C LEU A 30 16.64 -1.45 -15.34
N LEU A 31 16.26 -1.80 -14.10
CA LEU A 31 16.69 -3.05 -13.48
C LEU A 31 16.20 -4.28 -14.25
N VAL A 32 14.95 -4.28 -14.74
CA VAL A 32 14.43 -5.36 -15.61
C VAL A 32 15.27 -5.47 -16.88
N ARG A 33 15.57 -4.36 -17.53
CA ARG A 33 16.37 -4.34 -18.75
C ARG A 33 17.80 -4.82 -18.50
N THR A 34 18.44 -4.35 -17.44
CA THR A 34 19.78 -4.77 -17.02
C THR A 34 19.83 -6.25 -16.65
N ASN A 35 18.77 -6.81 -16.05
CA ASN A 35 18.63 -8.25 -15.81
C ASN A 35 18.55 -9.03 -17.12
N ALA A 36 17.77 -8.55 -18.09
CA ALA A 36 17.64 -9.21 -19.38
C ALA A 36 18.94 -9.18 -20.22
N THR A 37 19.75 -8.12 -20.10
CA THR A 37 20.92 -7.93 -20.97
C THR A 37 22.24 -8.42 -20.38
N ALA A 38 22.38 -8.47 -19.05
CA ALA A 38 23.69 -8.59 -18.43
C ALA A 38 23.72 -9.42 -17.13
N SER A 39 22.65 -10.10 -16.71
CA SER A 39 22.60 -10.74 -15.38
C SER A 39 23.75 -11.73 -15.11
N HIS A 40 24.22 -12.45 -16.13
CA HIS A 40 25.20 -13.53 -15.96
C HIS A 40 26.66 -13.06 -16.07
N ASP A 41 26.91 -11.92 -16.69
CA ASP A 41 28.27 -11.44 -16.97
C ASP A 41 28.64 -10.21 -16.13
N ARG A 42 27.86 -9.89 -15.08
CA ARG A 42 28.07 -8.69 -14.23
C ARG A 42 29.41 -8.71 -13.54
N THR A 43 30.09 -7.57 -13.58
CA THR A 43 31.20 -7.28 -12.69
C THR A 43 30.69 -7.04 -11.27
N ASP A 44 31.59 -7.06 -10.30
CA ASP A 44 31.25 -6.82 -8.90
C ASP A 44 30.64 -5.42 -8.68
N ALA A 45 31.15 -4.40 -9.37
CA ALA A 45 30.61 -3.04 -9.30
C ALA A 45 29.16 -2.98 -9.81
N GLU A 46 28.88 -3.64 -10.93
CA GLU A 46 27.54 -3.72 -11.50
C GLU A 46 26.57 -4.54 -10.65
N ASN A 47 27.07 -5.59 -9.98
CA ASN A 47 26.28 -6.32 -9.00
C ASN A 47 25.91 -5.43 -7.81
N ALA A 48 26.83 -4.59 -7.33
CA ALA A 48 26.54 -3.63 -6.25
C ALA A 48 25.45 -2.63 -6.66
N ILE A 49 25.52 -2.05 -7.86
CA ILE A 49 24.50 -1.12 -8.37
C ILE A 49 23.14 -1.82 -8.48
N ALA A 50 23.10 -3.03 -9.02
CA ALA A 50 21.86 -3.80 -9.15
C ALA A 50 21.26 -4.18 -7.79
N ALA A 51 22.11 -4.47 -6.80
CA ALA A 51 21.70 -4.75 -5.43
C ALA A 51 21.10 -3.51 -4.76
N GLU A 52 21.75 -2.34 -4.87
CA GLU A 52 21.26 -1.08 -4.35
C GLU A 52 19.91 -0.69 -4.97
N ALA A 53 19.78 -0.82 -6.29
CA ALA A 53 18.50 -0.62 -6.98
C ALA A 53 17.40 -1.56 -6.48
N SER A 54 17.73 -2.83 -6.24
CA SER A 54 16.78 -3.81 -5.69
C SER A 54 16.37 -3.46 -4.26
N GLU A 55 17.31 -3.01 -3.44
CA GLU A 55 17.05 -2.56 -2.07
C GLU A 55 16.16 -1.31 -2.05
N HIS A 56 16.42 -0.34 -2.93
CA HIS A 56 15.59 0.84 -3.10
C HIS A 56 14.12 0.46 -3.38
N LEU A 57 13.89 -0.47 -4.32
CA LEU A 57 12.54 -0.98 -4.60
C LEU A 57 11.92 -1.70 -3.40
N ALA A 58 12.71 -2.45 -2.63
CA ALA A 58 12.23 -3.15 -1.45
C ALA A 58 11.82 -2.18 -0.32
N VAL A 59 12.58 -1.11 -0.11
CA VAL A 59 12.22 -0.03 0.83
C VAL A 59 10.91 0.61 0.42
N PHE A 60 10.78 0.99 -0.86
CA PHE A 60 9.56 1.59 -1.39
C PHE A 60 8.34 0.68 -1.22
N ALA A 61 8.50 -0.62 -1.52
CA ALA A 61 7.43 -1.60 -1.35
C ALA A 61 6.99 -1.73 0.13
N ARG A 62 7.94 -1.77 1.06
CA ARG A 62 7.64 -1.82 2.51
C ARG A 62 6.88 -0.58 2.98
N GLN A 63 7.27 0.60 2.51
CA GLN A 63 6.55 1.85 2.82
C GLN A 63 5.11 1.82 2.31
N GLY A 64 4.92 1.35 1.06
CA GLY A 64 3.58 1.17 0.49
C GLY A 64 2.71 0.20 1.29
N GLN A 65 3.28 -0.93 1.71
CA GLN A 65 2.58 -1.92 2.54
C GLN A 65 2.20 -1.35 3.91
N ALA A 66 3.11 -0.64 4.58
CA ALA A 66 2.84 0.00 5.86
C ALA A 66 1.72 1.05 5.76
N ALA A 67 1.74 1.87 4.70
CA ALA A 67 0.70 2.85 4.45
C ALA A 67 -0.67 2.19 4.17
N ALA A 68 -0.70 1.08 3.44
CA ALA A 68 -1.91 0.31 3.20
C ALA A 68 -2.46 -0.31 4.50
N ALA A 69 -1.60 -0.90 5.32
CA ALA A 69 -1.97 -1.46 6.62
C ALA A 69 -2.53 -0.40 7.57
N ALA A 70 -1.90 0.78 7.64
CA ALA A 70 -2.37 1.90 8.45
C ALA A 70 -3.78 2.36 8.03
N ARG A 71 -4.03 2.48 6.72
CA ARG A 71 -5.36 2.85 6.18
C ARG A 71 -6.44 1.81 6.50
N LEU A 72 -6.08 0.53 6.51
CA LEU A 72 -7.01 -0.54 6.87
C LEU A 72 -7.36 -0.44 8.37
N ALA A 73 -6.35 -0.34 9.23
CA ALA A 73 -6.54 -0.20 10.67
C ALA A 73 -7.38 1.03 11.03
N GLU A 74 -7.18 2.16 10.34
CA GLU A 74 -7.99 3.36 10.53
C GLU A 74 -9.47 3.12 10.19
N ARG A 75 -9.76 2.44 9.08
CA ARG A 75 -11.14 2.10 8.68
C ARG A 75 -11.81 1.20 9.70
N GLU A 76 -11.11 0.16 10.14
CA GLU A 76 -11.59 -0.76 11.17
C GLU A 76 -11.88 -0.02 12.49
N GLY A 77 -11.01 0.91 12.90
CA GLY A 77 -11.22 1.76 14.07
C GLY A 77 -12.44 2.68 13.96
N ILE A 78 -12.68 3.28 12.79
CA ILE A 78 -13.87 4.10 12.51
C ILE A 78 -15.14 3.23 12.58
N GLU A 79 -15.12 2.04 12.00
CA GLU A 79 -16.25 1.12 12.01
C GLU A 79 -16.57 0.62 13.42
N ALA A 80 -15.54 0.24 14.19
CA ALA A 80 -15.67 -0.14 15.59
C ALA A 80 -16.27 0.99 16.42
N SER A 81 -15.80 2.22 16.23
CA SER A 81 -16.32 3.41 16.92
C SER A 81 -17.80 3.67 16.59
N ARG A 82 -18.19 3.53 15.31
CA ARG A 82 -19.59 3.65 14.87
C ARG A 82 -20.45 2.54 15.46
N ALA A 83 -19.96 1.31 15.49
CA ALA A 83 -20.68 0.18 16.07
C ALA A 83 -20.89 0.38 17.57
N ALA A 84 -19.86 0.79 18.31
CA ALA A 84 -19.94 1.09 19.73
C ALA A 84 -20.96 2.22 20.01
N ARG A 85 -20.93 3.30 19.21
CA ARG A 85 -21.91 4.39 19.33
C ARG A 85 -23.34 3.91 19.11
N ARG A 86 -23.57 3.06 18.10
CA ARG A 86 -24.90 2.46 17.85
C ARG A 86 -25.35 1.60 19.04
N ALA A 87 -24.46 0.74 19.55
CA ALA A 87 -24.72 -0.10 20.71
C ALA A 87 -25.10 0.72 21.95
N GLN A 88 -24.41 1.83 22.21
CA GLN A 88 -24.74 2.72 23.33
C GLN A 88 -26.11 3.41 23.20
N THR A 89 -26.54 3.70 21.98
CA THR A 89 -27.84 4.37 21.74
C THR A 89 -29.04 3.43 21.68
N LEU A 90 -28.81 2.11 21.58
CA LEU A 90 -29.87 1.10 21.50
C LEU A 90 -30.74 1.03 22.77
N PRO A 91 -30.18 0.99 23.99
CA PRO A 91 -30.97 1.01 25.22
C PRO A 91 -31.93 2.20 25.31
N ALA A 92 -31.45 3.42 25.04
CA ALA A 92 -32.27 4.63 25.06
C ALA A 92 -33.40 4.63 24.01
N ARG A 93 -33.24 3.90 22.91
CA ARG A 93 -34.29 3.71 21.89
C ARG A 93 -35.32 2.67 22.32
N LEU A 94 -34.89 1.62 22.99
CA LEU A 94 -35.79 0.60 23.54
C LEU A 94 -36.62 1.16 24.70
N GLU A 95 -36.04 2.02 25.54
CA GLU A 95 -36.75 2.72 26.62
C GLU A 95 -37.78 3.73 26.11
N LYS A 96 -37.53 4.39 24.97
CA LYS A 96 -38.50 5.29 24.32
C LYS A 96 -39.55 4.57 23.45
N GLY A 97 -39.26 3.35 23.00
CA GLY A 97 -40.17 2.53 22.18
C GLY A 97 -40.99 1.52 22.98
N GLY A 98 -40.60 1.25 24.23
CA GLY A 98 -41.40 0.47 25.18
C GLY A 98 -42.34 1.38 25.94
N ILE A 99 -43.64 1.03 25.92
CA ILE A 99 -44.77 1.70 26.60
C ILE A 99 -45.42 2.82 25.76
N GLY A 100 -46.10 2.42 24.69
CA GLY A 100 -47.43 2.95 24.45
C GLY A 100 -48.41 2.16 25.33
N PRO A 101 -49.05 2.76 26.34
CA PRO A 101 -50.08 2.07 27.11
C PRO A 101 -51.26 1.80 26.19
N ASN A 102 -51.59 0.51 26.04
CA ASN A 102 -52.93 -0.02 25.85
C ASN A 102 -53.90 0.91 25.09
N CYS A 103 -53.96 0.78 23.76
CA CYS A 103 -55.11 1.24 22.99
C CYS A 103 -56.32 0.45 23.49
N GLY A 104 -57.04 1.01 24.45
CA GLY A 104 -58.28 0.47 24.98
C GLY A 104 -59.34 0.41 23.88
N CYS A 105 -59.33 -0.69 23.12
CA CYS A 105 -60.50 -1.17 22.42
C CYS A 105 -61.46 -1.75 23.47
N GLY A 106 -62.34 -0.91 23.99
CA GLY A 106 -63.43 -1.30 24.88
C GLY A 106 -64.65 -0.44 24.56
N SER A 107 -65.27 -0.69 23.41
CA SER A 107 -66.53 -0.08 23.00
C SER A 107 -67.68 -0.54 23.91
N TRP A 108 -68.62 0.38 24.11
CA TRP A 108 -69.83 0.26 24.93
C TRP A 108 -70.69 -0.96 24.58
N SER A 109 -71.27 -1.59 25.61
CA SER A 109 -72.66 -2.11 25.65
C SER A 109 -73.03 -2.44 27.08
#